data_AF-A0A0G4KVB1-F1
#
_entry.id   AF-A0A0G4KVB1-F1
#
_cell.length_a   1.000
_cell.length_b   1.000
_cell.length_c   1.000
_cell.angle_alpha   90.00
_cell.angle_beta   90.00
_cell.angle_gamma   90.00
#
_symmetry.space_group_name_H-M   'P 1'
#
loop_
_entity.id
_entity.type
_entity.pdbx_description
1 polymer ?
#
loop_
_entity_poly.entity_id
_entity_poly.type
_entity_poly.pdbx_seq_one_letter_code
_entity_poly.pdbx_strand_id
1 'polypeptide(L)'
;MTTELQEPKTGLVLGYNGAHPFSRVDLTDRASVQELLRTLLDPLEPFFSPHKARVRVPGGTAVRFDQTAADVEGICRPLWGLACLLAGGGEYRGTP
;
A
#
# COMPACT_ATOMS: atom_id res chain seq x y z
N MET A 1 -12.23 -28.56 5.34
CA MET A 1 -11.59 -27.25 5.56
C MET A 1 -12.03 -26.38 4.40
N THR A 2 -13.09 -25.60 4.61
CA THR A 2 -13.74 -24.83 3.54
C THR A 2 -12.85 -23.65 3.21
N THR A 3 -12.30 -23.62 2.00
CA THR A 3 -11.56 -22.46 1.50
C THR A 3 -12.59 -21.36 1.26
N GLU A 4 -12.76 -20.48 2.25
CA GLU A 4 -13.46 -19.20 2.08
C GLU A 4 -12.80 -18.50 0.88
N LEU A 5 -13.53 -18.38 -0.22
CA LEU A 5 -13.06 -17.65 -1.39
C LEU A 5 -13.03 -16.17 -1.01
N GLN A 6 -11.87 -15.69 -0.59
CA GLN A 6 -11.61 -14.28 -0.33
C GLN A 6 -12.06 -13.47 -1.56
N GLU A 7 -13.01 -12.55 -1.37
CA GLU A 7 -13.44 -11.63 -2.44
C GLU A 7 -12.21 -10.96 -3.08
N PRO A 8 -12.18 -10.81 -4.42
CA PRO A 8 -11.05 -10.19 -5.10
C PRO A 8 -10.94 -8.74 -4.63
N LYS A 9 -9.97 -8.47 -3.75
CA LYS A 9 -9.65 -7.11 -3.32
C LYS A 9 -9.19 -6.33 -4.56
N THR A 10 -10.01 -5.39 -5.02
CA THR A 10 -9.69 -4.57 -6.19
C THR A 10 -8.85 -3.39 -5.73
N GLY A 11 -7.64 -3.24 -6.27
CA GLY A 11 -6.81 -2.07 -5.97
C GLY A 11 -7.37 -0.79 -6.58
N LEU A 12 -6.92 0.35 -6.05
CA LEU A 12 -7.34 1.66 -6.53
C LEU A 12 -6.88 1.88 -7.98
N VAL A 13 -7.84 2.06 -8.90
CA VAL A 13 -7.54 2.38 -10.31
C VAL A 13 -7.58 3.91 -10.48
N LEU A 14 -6.44 4.48 -10.87
CA LEU A 14 -6.25 5.92 -11.04
C LEU A 14 -6.08 6.28 -12.52
N GLY A 15 -6.22 7.57 -12.85
CA GLY A 15 -5.82 8.10 -14.17
C GLY A 15 -6.91 8.20 -15.24
N TYR A 16 -8.12 7.72 -14.98
CA TYR A 16 -9.24 7.83 -15.93
C TYR A 16 -10.35 8.79 -15.47
N ASN A 17 -10.71 8.80 -14.18
CA ASN A 17 -11.92 9.50 -13.70
C ASN A 17 -11.73 10.31 -12.41
N GLY A 18 -10.51 10.56 -11.92
CA GLY A 18 -10.34 11.35 -10.70
C GLY A 18 -8.91 11.54 -10.21
N ALA A 19 -8.75 12.55 -9.33
CA ALA A 19 -7.52 12.81 -8.59
C ALA A 19 -7.26 11.75 -7.51
N HIS A 20 -5.98 11.46 -7.25
CA HIS A 20 -5.58 10.54 -6.20
C HIS A 20 -6.05 11.05 -4.82
N PRO A 21 -6.51 10.16 -3.91
CA PRO A 21 -6.88 10.53 -2.53
C PRO A 21 -5.84 11.37 -1.78
N PHE A 22 -4.53 11.10 -1.91
CA PHE A 22 -3.48 11.92 -1.29
C PHE A 22 -3.59 13.41 -1.67
N SER A 23 -4.02 13.72 -2.90
CA SER A 23 -4.11 15.10 -3.39
C SER A 23 -5.28 15.89 -2.78
N ARG A 24 -6.16 15.20 -2.04
CA ARG A 24 -7.30 15.79 -1.35
C ARG A 24 -7.03 16.05 0.13
N VAL A 25 -5.88 15.60 0.64
CA VAL A 25 -5.49 15.80 2.03
C VAL A 25 -4.87 17.19 2.16
N ASP A 26 -5.48 18.04 2.99
CA ASP A 26 -4.95 19.36 3.31
C ASP A 26 -3.90 19.27 4.41
N LEU A 27 -2.64 19.59 4.08
CA LEU A 27 -1.49 19.39 4.97
C LEU A 27 -1.31 20.57 5.92
N THR A 28 -1.84 20.44 7.13
CA THR A 28 -1.88 21.50 8.15
C THR A 28 -1.18 21.12 9.45
N ASP A 29 -1.24 19.84 9.82
CA ASP A 29 -0.70 19.33 11.07
C ASP A 29 -0.18 17.89 10.95
N ARG A 30 0.24 17.31 12.08
CA ARG A 30 0.70 15.92 12.13
C ARG A 30 -0.39 14.93 11.68
N ALA A 31 -1.64 15.15 12.08
CA ALA A 31 -2.74 14.25 11.77
C ALA A 31 -3.00 14.20 10.26
N SER A 32 -2.92 15.33 9.57
CA SER A 32 -3.02 15.41 8.11
C SER A 32 -1.92 14.63 7.39
N VAL A 33 -0.68 14.64 7.90
CA VAL A 33 0.42 13.84 7.34
C VAL A 33 0.16 12.34 7.56
N GLN A 34 -0.32 11.95 8.74
CA GLN A 34 -0.69 10.56 9.02
C GLN A 34 -1.80 10.09 8.08
N GLU A 35 -2.80 10.95 7.83
CA GLU A 35 -3.87 10.67 6.88
C GLU A 35 -3.35 10.53 5.46
N LEU A 36 -2.48 11.45 5.00
CA LEU A 36 -1.82 11.34 3.71
C LEU A 36 -1.09 9.99 3.56
N LEU A 37 -0.35 9.55 4.58
CA LEU A 37 0.33 8.25 4.54
C LEU A 37 -0.66 7.08 4.38
N ARG A 38 -1.80 7.10 5.08
CA ARG A 38 -2.86 6.08 4.90
C ARG A 38 -3.39 6.07 3.47
N THR A 39 -3.65 7.24 2.88
CA THR A 39 -4.13 7.31 1.48
C THR A 39 -3.18 6.69 0.45
N LEU A 40 -1.88 6.60 0.76
CA LEU A 40 -0.88 5.95 -0.08
C LEU A 40 -0.73 4.45 0.20
N LEU A 41 -0.91 4.04 1.46
CA LEU A 41 -0.73 2.66 1.90
C LEU A 41 -1.99 1.80 1.65
N ASP A 42 -3.19 2.32 1.87
CA ASP A 42 -4.46 1.58 1.74
C ASP A 42 -4.64 0.94 0.35
N PRO A 43 -4.32 1.62 -0.78
CA PRO A 43 -4.42 1.03 -2.12
C PRO A 43 -3.55 -0.21 -2.34
N LEU A 44 -2.53 -0.41 -1.52
CA LEU A 44 -1.60 -1.54 -1.63
C LEU A 44 -2.07 -2.77 -0.86
N GLU A 45 -2.98 -2.62 0.12
CA GLU A 45 -3.49 -3.72 0.95
C GLU A 45 -3.94 -4.96 0.15
N PRO A 46 -4.65 -4.82 -0.99
CA PRO A 46 -5.05 -5.94 -1.84
C PRO A 46 -3.90 -6.78 -2.40
N PHE A 47 -2.71 -6.20 -2.49
CA PHE A 47 -1.58 -6.73 -3.25
C PHE A 47 -0.50 -7.36 -2.36
N PHE A 48 -0.70 -7.36 -1.04
CA PHE A 48 0.17 -8.08 -0.11
C PHE A 48 -0.01 -9.59 -0.24
N SER A 49 1.09 -10.31 -0.19
CA SER A 49 1.08 -11.76 0.04
C SER A 49 0.41 -12.11 1.39
N PRO A 50 -0.07 -13.36 1.60
CA PRO A 50 -0.78 -13.76 2.82
C PRO A 50 -0.04 -13.44 4.13
N HIS A 51 1.29 -13.55 4.14
CA HIS A 51 2.15 -13.23 5.29
C HIS A 51 2.83 -11.86 5.18
N LYS A 52 2.38 -11.00 4.27
CA LYS A 52 2.85 -9.62 4.06
C LYS A 52 4.35 -9.47 3.79
N ALA A 53 5.04 -10.53 3.35
CA ALA A 53 6.47 -10.50 3.02
C ALA A 53 6.77 -9.92 1.63
N ARG A 54 5.74 -9.73 0.80
CA ARG A 54 5.82 -9.32 -0.61
C ARG A 54 4.59 -8.48 -0.97
N VAL A 55 4.76 -7.55 -1.91
CA VAL A 55 3.67 -6.78 -2.54
C VAL A 55 3.78 -6.91 -4.05
N ARG A 56 2.73 -7.41 -4.69
CA ARG A 56 2.66 -7.60 -6.14
C ARG A 56 1.52 -6.78 -6.74
N VAL A 57 1.83 -5.56 -7.19
CA VAL A 57 0.87 -4.70 -7.89
C VAL A 57 0.65 -5.24 -9.32
N PRO A 58 -0.60 -5.34 -9.81
CA PRO A 58 -0.90 -5.77 -11.18
C PRO A 58 -0.23 -4.89 -12.23
N GLY A 59 0.21 -5.52 -13.33
CA GLY A 59 0.88 -4.85 -14.44
C GLY A 59 2.32 -5.32 -14.62
N GLY A 60 2.97 -4.82 -15.67
CA GLY A 60 4.40 -5.04 -15.91
C GLY A 60 5.21 -3.91 -15.29
N THR A 61 6.17 -4.25 -14.42
CA THR A 61 7.07 -3.26 -13.80
C THR A 61 8.21 -2.82 -14.72
N ALA A 62 8.39 -3.48 -15.87
CA ALA A 62 9.48 -3.29 -16.82
C ALA A 62 10.91 -3.48 -16.24
N VAL A 63 11.02 -4.05 -15.04
CA VAL A 63 12.30 -4.40 -14.43
C VAL A 63 12.97 -5.55 -15.19
N ARG A 64 14.30 -5.64 -15.08
CA ARG A 64 15.13 -6.62 -15.82
C ARG A 64 15.63 -7.78 -14.96
N PHE A 65 15.16 -7.87 -13.72
CA PHE A 65 15.41 -8.97 -12.79
C PHE A 65 14.13 -9.81 -12.61
N ASP A 66 14.23 -10.93 -11.88
CA ASP A 66 13.12 -11.85 -11.70
C ASP A 66 11.96 -11.25 -10.89
N GLN A 67 10.75 -11.81 -11.05
CA GLN A 67 9.55 -11.31 -10.38
C GLN A 67 9.65 -11.36 -8.85
N THR A 68 10.35 -12.35 -8.29
CA THR A 68 10.46 -12.47 -6.82
C THR A 68 11.30 -11.32 -6.27
N ALA A 69 12.43 -11.00 -6.91
CA ALA A 69 13.21 -9.82 -6.57
C ALA A 69 12.37 -8.54 -6.67
N ALA A 70 11.55 -8.41 -7.72
CA ALA A 70 10.65 -7.26 -7.90
C ALA A 70 9.63 -7.11 -6.77
N ASP A 71 9.00 -8.21 -6.35
CA ASP A 71 7.99 -8.18 -5.29
C ASP A 71 8.61 -7.83 -3.92
N VAL A 72 9.86 -8.26 -3.68
CA VAL A 72 10.62 -7.96 -2.45
C VAL A 72 11.08 -6.50 -2.44
N GLU A 73 11.59 -5.96 -3.53
CA GLU A 73 11.85 -4.52 -3.62
C GLU A 73 10.56 -3.70 -3.54
N GLY A 74 9.46 -4.25 -4.09
CA GLY A 74 8.13 -3.67 -4.06
C GLY A 74 7.67 -3.38 -2.64
N ILE A 75 7.78 -4.35 -1.72
CA ILE A 75 7.40 -4.18 -0.31
C ILE A 75 8.31 -3.18 0.43
N CYS A 76 9.57 -3.02 0.04
CA CYS A 76 10.47 -2.07 0.71
C CYS A 76 10.00 -0.62 0.60
N ARG A 77 9.34 -0.22 -0.48
CA ARG A 77 8.92 1.18 -0.71
C ARG A 77 7.85 1.65 0.29
N PRO A 78 6.74 0.91 0.51
CA PRO A 78 5.75 1.22 1.54
C PRO A 78 6.31 1.30 2.97
N LEU A 79 7.40 0.57 3.28
CA LEU A 79 8.00 0.61 4.62
C LEU A 79 8.50 2.00 5.01
N TRP A 80 8.94 2.82 4.05
CA TRP A 80 9.35 4.19 4.34
C TRP A 80 8.18 5.02 4.88
N GLY A 81 6.98 4.86 4.32
CA GLY A 81 5.77 5.53 4.80
C GLY A 81 5.24 4.91 6.08
N LEU A 82 5.15 3.58 6.13
CA LEU A 82 4.61 2.84 7.27
C LEU A 82 5.44 3.05 8.54
N ALA A 83 6.77 2.95 8.45
CA ALA A 83 7.65 3.18 9.60
C ALA A 83 7.51 4.61 10.12
N CYS A 84 7.43 5.61 9.23
CA CYS A 84 7.22 7.01 9.62
C CYS A 84 5.85 7.23 10.28
N LEU A 85 4.80 6.58 9.77
CA LEU A 85 3.46 6.65 10.34
C LEU A 85 3.44 6.14 11.78
N LEU A 86 4.00 4.94 12.01
CA LEU A 86 4.05 4.30 13.32
C LEU A 86 4.94 5.07 14.31
N ALA A 87 6.14 5.45 13.89
CA ALA A 87 7.06 6.24 14.72
C ALA A 87 6.48 7.63 15.06
N GLY A 88 5.62 8.17 14.19
CA GLY A 88 4.90 9.41 14.40
C GLY A 88 3.67 9.30 15.30
N GLY A 89 3.43 8.15 15.94
CA GLY A 89 2.28 7.90 16.81
C GLY A 89 0.98 7.63 16.06
N GLY A 90 1.04 7.29 14.78
CA GLY A 90 -0.11 6.89 13.98
C GLY A 90 -0.28 5.37 13.97
N GLU A 91 -1.51 4.91 13.78
CA GLU A 91 -1.83 3.49 13.67
C GLU A 91 -2.09 3.09 12.21
N TYR A 92 -1.81 1.83 11.90
CA TYR A 92 -2.09 1.22 10.60
C TYR A 92 -2.58 -0.23 10.75
N ARG A 93 -3.44 -0.69 9.83
CA ARG A 93 -4.09 -2.00 9.96
C ARG A 93 -3.07 -3.14 9.89
N GLY A 94 -3.05 -3.97 10.93
CA GLY A 94 -2.27 -5.20 10.98
C GLY A 94 -0.77 -4.98 11.11
N THR A 95 -0.39 -3.86 11.73
CA THR A 95 0.87 -3.68 12.45
C THR A 95 0.68 -4.07 13.93
N PRO A 96 1.76 -4.39 14.67
CA PRO A 96 1.71 -4.66 16.10
C PRO A 96 1.16 -3.48 16.91
#